data_AF-A0AAV6I8X3-F1
#
_entry.id   AF-A0AAV6I8X3-F1
#
_cell.length_a   1.000
_cell.length_b   1.000
_cell.length_c   1.000
_cell.angle_alpha   90.00
_cell.angle_beta   90.00
_cell.angle_gamma   90.00
#
_symmetry.space_group_name_H-M   'P 1'
#
loop_
_entity.id
_entity.type
_entity.pdbx_description
1 polymer ?
#
loop_
_entity_poly.entity_id
_entity_poly.type
_entity_poly.pdbx_seq_one_letter_code
_entity_poly.pdbx_strand_id
1 'polypeptide(L)'
;MGDQKTNGTLSLLFTKIKPYLAMVSLQFGYAGMYIITMISLKRGMSHWIFVVYRHVVATLVIAPFALVYERKIRPKLTLSVFLKIMALAFLEPVLDQNLYVLGMKYTSATYASATVNVLPALTFIMAIIFR
;
A
#
# COMPACT_ATOMS: atom_id res chain seq x y z
N MET A 1 20.91 -18.36 35.19
CA MET A 1 21.21 -17.04 34.57
C MET A 1 21.31 -17.06 33.04
N GLY A 2 21.19 -18.22 32.35
CA GLY A 2 21.26 -18.32 30.88
C GLY A 2 19.93 -18.06 30.14
N ASP A 3 18.78 -18.45 30.70
CA ASP A 3 17.49 -18.40 29.98
C ASP A 3 16.93 -17.00 29.72
N GLN A 4 17.21 -16.01 30.58
CA GLN A 4 16.75 -14.62 30.35
C GLN A 4 17.43 -13.96 29.15
N LYS A 5 18.68 -14.34 28.82
CA LYS A 5 19.43 -13.76 27.70
C LYS A 5 18.97 -14.34 26.36
N THR A 6 18.60 -15.61 26.33
CA THR A 6 18.08 -16.32 25.16
C THR A 6 16.70 -15.79 24.75
N ASN A 7 15.80 -15.54 25.71
CA ASN A 7 14.47 -14.95 25.46
C ASN A 7 14.54 -13.50 24.96
N GLY A 8 15.52 -12.71 25.43
CA GLY A 8 15.77 -11.35 24.92
C GLY A 8 16.29 -11.34 23.48
N THR A 9 17.16 -12.28 23.12
CA THR A 9 17.74 -12.37 21.77
C THR A 9 16.72 -12.89 20.76
N LEU A 10 15.90 -13.87 21.13
CA LEU A 10 14.78 -14.37 20.31
C LEU A 10 13.74 -13.29 20.06
N SER A 11 13.33 -12.52 21.08
CA SER A 11 12.34 -11.45 20.91
C SER A 11 12.84 -10.31 20.01
N LEU A 12 14.14 -9.98 20.08
CA LEU A 12 14.79 -9.06 19.14
C LEU A 12 14.83 -9.59 17.71
N LEU A 13 15.14 -10.88 17.53
CA LEU A 13 15.10 -11.53 16.22
C LEU A 13 13.69 -11.52 15.64
N PHE A 14 12.67 -11.88 16.43
CA PHE A 14 11.27 -11.80 16.00
C PHE A 14 10.86 -10.38 15.60
N THR A 15 11.31 -9.36 16.33
CA THR A 15 11.02 -7.95 16.02
C THR A 15 11.71 -7.51 14.73
N LYS A 16 12.94 -7.97 14.48
CA LYS A 16 13.65 -7.72 13.21
C LYS A 16 13.04 -8.48 12.04
N ILE A 17 12.56 -9.71 12.23
CA ILE A 17 11.99 -10.56 11.17
C ILE A 17 10.57 -10.13 10.78
N LYS A 18 9.78 -9.61 11.73
CA LYS A 18 8.40 -9.11 11.48
C LYS A 18 8.25 -8.23 10.23
N PRO A 19 9.03 -7.15 10.02
CA PRO A 19 8.90 -6.32 8.83
C PRO A 19 9.27 -7.05 7.54
N TYR A 20 10.25 -7.96 7.56
CA TYR A 20 10.59 -8.78 6.38
C TYR A 20 9.46 -9.76 6.05
N LEU A 21 8.91 -10.44 7.05
CA LEU A 21 7.78 -11.35 6.85
C LEU A 21 6.53 -10.59 6.36
N ALA A 22 6.29 -9.38 6.86
CA ALA A 22 5.23 -8.50 6.38
C ALA A 22 5.45 -8.11 4.90
N MET A 23 6.68 -7.74 4.51
CA MET A 23 7.02 -7.42 3.12
C MET A 23 6.82 -8.63 2.19
N VAL A 24 7.28 -9.82 2.59
CA VAL A 24 7.09 -11.03 1.78
C VAL A 24 5.61 -11.37 1.63
N SER A 25 4.84 -11.29 2.72
CA SER A 25 3.39 -11.53 2.69
C SER A 25 2.66 -10.53 1.79
N LEU A 26 3.07 -9.26 1.81
CA LEU A 26 2.52 -8.20 0.98
C LEU A 26 2.85 -8.42 -0.51
N GLN A 27 4.07 -8.81 -0.84
CA GLN A 27 4.47 -9.16 -2.21
C GLN A 27 3.69 -10.38 -2.74
N PHE A 28 3.48 -11.39 -1.89
CA PHE A 28 2.64 -12.53 -2.25
C PHE A 28 1.19 -12.11 -2.53
N GLY A 29 0.64 -11.21 -1.71
CA GLY A 29 -0.67 -10.60 -1.94
C GLY A 29 -0.76 -9.87 -3.28
N TYR A 30 0.27 -9.10 -3.64
CA TYR A 30 0.33 -8.44 -4.95
C TYR A 30 0.40 -9.43 -6.12
N ALA A 31 1.21 -10.49 -6.00
CA ALA A 31 1.28 -11.53 -7.03
C ALA A 31 -0.09 -12.18 -7.26
N GLY A 32 -0.81 -12.52 -6.18
CA GLY A 32 -2.18 -13.03 -6.25
C GLY A 32 -3.15 -12.05 -6.93
N MET A 33 -3.07 -10.76 -6.57
CA MET A 33 -3.86 -9.70 -7.20
C MET A 33 -3.61 -9.61 -8.70
N TYR A 34 -2.35 -9.66 -9.15
CA TYR A 34 -2.01 -9.61 -10.58
C TYR A 34 -2.59 -10.79 -11.36
N ILE A 35 -2.51 -12.00 -10.81
CA ILE A 35 -3.08 -13.20 -11.44
C ILE A 35 -4.60 -13.07 -11.56
N ILE A 36 -5.30 -12.68 -10.49
CA ILE A 36 -6.76 -12.49 -10.51
C ILE A 36 -7.15 -11.40 -11.52
N THR A 37 -6.39 -10.31 -11.56
CA THR A 37 -6.59 -9.21 -12.53
C THR A 37 -6.43 -9.71 -13.96
N MET A 38 -5.36 -10.46 -14.25
CA MET A 38 -5.09 -11.01 -15.58
C MET A 38 -6.19 -11.98 -16.04
N ILE A 39 -6.67 -12.86 -15.15
CA ILE A 39 -7.76 -13.79 -15.46
C ILE A 39 -9.07 -13.02 -15.72
N SER A 40 -9.35 -11.99 -14.93
CA SER A 40 -10.57 -11.18 -15.06
C SER A 40 -10.58 -10.38 -16.36
N LEU A 41 -9.45 -9.77 -16.73
CA LEU A 41 -9.30 -9.03 -17.99
C LEU A 41 -9.38 -9.96 -19.22
N LYS A 42 -8.76 -11.16 -19.16
CA LYS A 42 -8.85 -12.16 -20.25
C LYS A 42 -10.28 -12.67 -20.47
N ARG A 43 -11.14 -12.63 -19.44
CA ARG A 43 -12.57 -12.97 -19.53
C ARG A 43 -13.44 -11.80 -20.03
N GLY A 44 -12.84 -10.69 -20.46
CA GLY A 44 -13.55 -9.54 -21.04
C GLY A 44 -14.11 -8.56 -20.01
N MET A 45 -13.70 -8.62 -18.73
CA MET A 45 -14.13 -7.64 -17.73
C MET A 45 -13.50 -6.27 -18.01
N SER A 46 -14.32 -5.21 -18.00
CA SER A 46 -13.82 -3.83 -18.11
C SER A 46 -12.90 -3.50 -16.92
N HIS A 47 -11.73 -2.93 -17.22
CA HIS A 47 -10.73 -2.54 -16.23
C HIS A 47 -11.29 -1.58 -15.18
N TRP A 48 -12.11 -0.61 -15.60
CA TRP A 48 -12.76 0.36 -14.71
C TRP A 48 -13.64 -0.31 -13.66
N ILE A 49 -14.42 -1.30 -14.08
CA ILE A 49 -15.30 -2.06 -13.19
C ILE A 49 -14.46 -2.83 -12.17
N PHE A 50 -13.41 -3.52 -12.63
CA PHE A 50 -12.50 -4.24 -11.74
C PHE A 50 -11.88 -3.35 -10.66
N VAL A 51 -11.46 -2.13 -11.03
CA VAL A 51 -10.88 -1.15 -10.09
C VAL A 51 -11.89 -0.67 -9.04
N VAL A 52 -13.16 -0.48 -9.42
CA VAL A 52 -14.21 -0.12 -8.46
C VAL A 52 -14.48 -1.29 -7.50
N TYR A 53 -14.63 -2.51 -8.02
CA TYR A 53 -14.90 -3.69 -7.20
C TYR A 53 -13.81 -3.94 -6.16
N ARG A 54 -12.53 -3.83 -6.50
CA ARG A 54 -11.43 -4.03 -5.52
C ARG A 54 -11.48 -3.01 -4.39
N HIS A 55 -11.84 -1.75 -4.66
CA HIS A 55 -11.91 -0.72 -3.62
C HIS A 55 -13.13 -0.94 -2.72
N VAL A 56 -14.28 -1.30 -3.29
CA VAL A 56 -15.49 -1.64 -2.52
C VAL A 56 -15.24 -2.84 -1.62
N VAL A 57 -14.67 -3.92 -2.16
CA VAL A 57 -14.35 -5.13 -1.38
C VAL A 57 -13.32 -4.80 -0.30
N ALA A 58 -12.28 -4.02 -0.61
CA ALA A 58 -11.31 -3.58 0.39
C ALA A 58 -11.97 -2.78 1.52
N THR A 59 -12.86 -1.84 1.20
CA THR A 59 -13.62 -1.08 2.19
C THR A 59 -14.51 -2.00 3.02
N LEU A 60 -15.23 -2.95 2.42
CA LEU A 60 -16.11 -3.87 3.14
C LEU A 60 -15.34 -4.83 4.05
N VAL A 61 -14.16 -5.30 3.62
CA VAL A 61 -13.31 -6.19 4.42
C VAL A 61 -12.65 -5.41 5.55
N ILE A 62 -12.12 -4.21 5.30
CA ILE A 62 -11.42 -3.40 6.30
C ILE A 62 -12.40 -2.75 7.29
N ALA A 63 -13.60 -2.36 6.85
CA ALA A 63 -14.61 -1.71 7.68
C ALA A 63 -14.87 -2.43 9.02
N PRO A 64 -15.17 -3.75 9.09
CA PRO A 64 -15.38 -4.43 10.37
C PRO A 64 -14.12 -4.45 11.25
N PHE A 65 -12.92 -4.62 10.67
CA PHE A 65 -11.67 -4.54 11.46
C PHE A 65 -11.43 -3.14 12.01
N ALA A 66 -11.67 -2.10 11.22
CA ALA A 66 -11.62 -0.71 11.68
C ALA A 66 -12.69 -0.42 12.75
N LEU A 67 -13.89 -1.01 12.62
CA LEU A 67 -14.97 -0.85 13.61
C LEU A 67 -14.72 -1.58 14.92
N VAL A 68 -14.05 -2.72 14.91
CA VAL A 68 -13.80 -3.55 16.10
C VAL A 68 -12.47 -3.20 16.78
N TYR A 69 -11.39 -3.06 16.03
CA TYR A 69 -10.04 -2.93 16.57
C TYR A 69 -9.66 -1.47 16.87
N GLU A 70 -10.06 -0.53 16.01
CA GLU A 70 -9.69 0.89 16.19
C GLU A 70 -10.66 1.66 17.08
N ARG A 71 -11.80 1.07 17.49
CA ARG A 71 -12.83 1.75 18.30
C ARG A 71 -12.30 2.40 19.59
N LYS A 72 -11.24 1.84 20.18
CA LYS A 72 -10.64 2.35 21.42
C LYS A 72 -9.57 3.43 21.20
N ILE A 73 -9.02 3.57 19.99
CA ILE A 73 -7.84 4.41 19.69
C ILE A 73 -8.21 5.59 18.77
N ARG A 74 -9.45 5.68 18.28
CA ARG A 74 -9.84 6.68 17.26
C ARG A 74 -9.58 8.13 17.71
N PRO A 75 -8.80 8.90 16.96
CA PRO A 75 -8.87 10.35 17.00
C PRO A 75 -10.28 10.79 16.55
N LYS A 76 -10.83 11.84 17.17
CA LYS A 76 -12.09 12.43 16.70
C LYS A 76 -11.93 12.85 15.24
N LEU A 77 -12.81 12.39 14.36
CA LEU A 77 -12.80 12.72 12.93
C LEU A 77 -13.25 14.18 12.79
N THR A 78 -12.30 15.11 12.94
CA THR A 78 -12.54 16.53 12.72
C THR A 78 -12.51 16.84 11.23
N LEU A 79 -13.18 17.93 10.81
CA LEU A 79 -13.25 18.34 9.42
C LEU A 79 -11.86 18.52 8.80
N SER A 80 -10.88 19.02 9.58
CA SER A 80 -9.49 19.14 9.13
C SER A 80 -8.83 17.77 8.85
N VAL A 81 -9.04 16.76 9.71
CA VAL A 81 -8.51 15.41 9.49
C VAL A 81 -9.19 14.75 8.28
N PHE A 82 -10.49 14.94 8.12
CA PHE A 82 -11.22 14.48 6.94
C PHE A 82 -10.65 15.06 5.65
N LEU A 83 -10.45 16.39 5.60
CA LEU A 83 -9.87 17.06 4.43
C LEU A 83 -8.45 16.57 4.13
N LYS A 84 -7.63 16.30 5.16
CA LYS A 84 -6.28 15.72 4.97
C LYS A 84 -6.34 14.32 4.37
N ILE A 85 -7.22 13.44 4.87
CA ILE A 85 -7.41 12.09 4.33
C ILE A 85 -7.94 12.16 2.90
N MET A 86 -8.89 13.06 2.62
CA MET A 86 -9.43 13.27 1.28
C MET A 86 -8.37 13.77 0.31
N ALA A 87 -7.52 14.72 0.73
CA ALA A 87 -6.41 15.21 -0.07
C ALA A 87 -5.38 14.11 -0.37
N LEU A 88 -5.03 13.29 0.63
CA LEU A 88 -4.14 12.13 0.44
C LEU A 88 -4.75 11.10 -0.52
N ALA A 89 -6.03 10.77 -0.35
CA ALA A 89 -6.74 9.85 -1.23
C ALA A 89 -6.93 10.39 -2.66
N PHE A 90 -6.93 11.71 -2.85
CA PHE A 90 -6.92 12.30 -4.19
C PHE A 90 -5.51 12.29 -4.81
N LEU A 91 -4.49 12.62 -4.02
CA LEU A 91 -3.10 12.66 -4.47
C LEU A 91 -2.49 11.29 -4.77
N GLU A 92 -2.75 10.29 -3.93
CA GLU A 92 -2.21 8.94 -4.15
C GLU A 92 -2.99 8.23 -5.26
N PRO A 93 -4.12 7.54 -5.05
CA PRO A 93 -4.65 6.63 -6.06
C PRO A 93 -5.15 7.31 -7.34
N VAL A 94 -5.74 8.52 -7.26
CA VAL A 94 -6.28 9.18 -8.46
C VAL A 94 -5.15 9.76 -9.30
N LEU A 95 -4.25 10.51 -8.68
CA LEU A 95 -3.15 11.18 -9.39
C LEU A 95 -2.08 10.16 -9.83
N ASP A 96 -1.71 9.21 -8.96
CA ASP A 96 -0.75 8.14 -9.29
C ASP A 96 -1.22 7.31 -10.49
N GLN A 97 -2.44 6.76 -10.46
CA GLN A 97 -2.92 5.94 -11.58
C GLN A 97 -3.06 6.74 -12.88
N ASN A 98 -3.56 7.98 -12.83
CA ASN A 98 -3.73 8.78 -14.05
C ASN A 98 -2.39 9.22 -14.63
N LEU A 99 -1.47 9.70 -13.81
CA LEU A 99 -0.13 10.10 -14.27
C LEU A 99 0.70 8.90 -14.71
N TYR A 100 0.55 7.74 -14.08
CA TYR A 100 1.25 6.52 -14.47
C TYR A 100 0.80 6.05 -15.86
N VAL A 101 -0.52 6.00 -16.12
CA VAL A 101 -1.06 5.64 -17.44
C VAL A 101 -0.67 6.66 -18.50
N LEU A 102 -0.73 7.96 -18.17
CA LEU A 102 -0.29 9.02 -19.08
C LEU A 102 1.22 8.92 -19.37
N GLY A 103 2.03 8.67 -18.36
CA GLY A 103 3.47 8.46 -18.47
C GLY A 103 3.79 7.27 -19.36
N MET A 104 3.14 6.12 -19.19
CA MET A 104 3.31 4.97 -20.07
C MET A 104 2.83 5.20 -21.51
N LYS A 105 1.93 6.15 -21.74
CA LYS A 105 1.53 6.54 -23.10
C LYS A 105 2.63 7.33 -23.82
N TYR A 106 3.41 8.11 -23.08
CA TYR A 106 4.51 8.92 -23.62
C TYR A 106 5.90 8.29 -23.46
N THR A 107 6.03 7.24 -22.65
CA THR A 107 7.31 6.60 -22.31
C THR A 107 7.22 5.08 -22.43
N SER A 108 8.37 4.39 -22.50
CA SER A 108 8.39 2.94 -22.59
C SER A 108 8.19 2.26 -21.23
N ALA A 109 7.76 1.01 -21.23
CA ALA A 109 7.66 0.19 -20.01
C ALA A 109 9.00 0.12 -19.24
N THR A 110 10.13 0.14 -19.95
CA THR A 110 11.48 0.17 -19.35
C THR A 110 11.72 1.48 -18.59
N TYR A 111 11.28 2.62 -19.13
CA TYR A 111 11.39 3.91 -18.44
C TYR A 111 10.52 3.94 -17.18
N ALA A 112 9.27 3.45 -17.27
CA ALA A 112 8.39 3.31 -16.11
C ALA A 112 8.95 2.38 -15.02
N SER A 113 9.68 1.33 -15.41
CA SER A 113 10.37 0.45 -14.46
C SER A 113 11.61 1.10 -13.83
N ALA A 114 12.28 2.00 -14.54
CA ALA A 114 13.43 2.73 -13.99
C ALA A 114 12.98 3.75 -12.93
N THR A 115 11.86 4.44 -13.15
CA THR A 115 11.34 5.44 -12.20
C THR A 115 10.90 4.83 -10.87
N VAL A 116 10.32 3.62 -10.84
CA VAL A 116 10.02 2.92 -9.56
C VAL A 116 11.28 2.52 -8.78
N ASN A 117 12.41 2.29 -9.43
CA ASN A 117 13.67 2.03 -8.73
C ASN A 117 14.28 3.31 -8.13
N VAL A 118 13.97 4.48 -8.70
CA VAL A 118 14.42 5.79 -8.19
C VAL A 118 13.50 6.30 -7.06
N LEU A 119 12.30 5.71 -6.89
CA LEU A 119 11.33 6.11 -5.88
C LEU A 119 11.91 6.27 -4.47
N PRO A 120 12.72 5.32 -3.93
CA PRO A 120 13.32 5.47 -2.60
C PRO A 120 14.24 6.68 -2.50
N ALA A 121 15.03 6.97 -3.54
CA ALA A 121 15.91 8.13 -3.57
C ALA A 121 15.11 9.44 -3.58
N LEU A 122 14.02 9.50 -4.37
CA LEU A 122 13.12 10.65 -4.38
C LEU A 122 12.43 10.85 -3.03
N THR A 123 11.98 9.78 -2.37
CA THR A 123 11.40 9.84 -1.03
C THR A 123 12.39 10.40 -0.01
N PHE A 124 13.66 10.02 -0.09
CA PHE A 124 14.71 10.58 0.77
C PHE A 124 14.94 12.07 0.53
N ILE A 125 15.00 12.52 -0.72
CA ILE A 125 15.15 13.94 -1.07
C ILE A 125 13.97 14.74 -0.52
N MET A 126 12.74 14.26 -0.75
CA MET A 126 11.52 14.88 -0.21
C MET A 126 11.54 14.92 1.32
N ALA A 127 11.95 13.84 1.97
CA ALA A 127 12.07 13.79 3.42
C ALA A 127 13.10 14.78 3.98
N ILE A 128 14.17 15.10 3.24
CA ILE A 128 15.14 16.14 3.61
C ILE A 128 14.55 17.54 3.42
N ILE A 129 13.84 17.78 2.32
CA ILE A 129 13.22 19.08 2.00
C ILE A 129 12.13 19.44 3.02
N PHE A 130 11.31 18.46 3.41
CA PHE A 130 10.21 18.63 4.36
C PHE A 130 10.59 18.28 5.81
N ARG A 131 11.90 18.17 6.10
CA ARG A 131 12.41 17.85 7.43
C ARG A 131 12.16 18.98 8.43
#